data_AF-A0AAV6XWR5-F1
#
_entry.id   AF-A0AAV6XWR5-F1
#
_cell.length_a   1.000
_cell.length_b   1.000
_cell.length_c   1.000
_cell.angle_alpha   90.00
_cell.angle_beta   90.00
_cell.angle_gamma   90.00
#
_symmetry.space_group_name_H-M   'P 1'
#
loop_
_entity.id
_entity.type
_entity.pdbx_description
1 polymer ?
#
loop_
_entity_poly.entity_id
_entity_poly.type
_entity_poly.pdbx_seq_one_letter_code
_entity_poly.pdbx_strand_id
1 'polypeptide(L)'
;MNLKIDNPTEENIEDVMVILKNCCRTQRHKLNKHFKKFCSMEEAIRNKPSFEGLTQKNSETLCTTLFNDPKYHERCNINKQNRSKMTTNHKQGSRSFVVARHMLSEEPEFEGDEVDRINFHEHTHYTEGKGWITPQSENNHVEMEKRRIDAETRGETVDVDKIVDDVLGKRPSYKVGLGYGPQPNKSSSGTRILQETLKEKDKECAELREERAALMEEMNATK
;
A
#
# COMPACT_ATOMS: atom_id res chain seq x y z
N MET A 1 -16.21 -27.08 -8.37
CA MET A 1 -17.67 -26.84 -8.48
C MET A 1 -17.90 -26.48 -9.92
N ASN A 2 -18.58 -27.35 -10.68
CA ASN A 2 -18.85 -27.10 -12.10
C ASN A 2 -20.16 -26.32 -12.23
N LEU A 3 -20.06 -25.02 -12.43
CA LEU A 3 -21.18 -24.18 -12.85
C LEU A 3 -20.95 -23.82 -14.31
N LYS A 4 -21.77 -24.40 -15.20
CA LYS A 4 -21.92 -23.89 -16.57
C LYS A 4 -22.85 -22.68 -16.48
N ILE A 5 -22.37 -21.52 -16.93
CA ILE A 5 -23.18 -20.30 -17.01
C ILE A 5 -23.45 -20.08 -18.49
N ASP A 6 -24.64 -20.45 -18.93
CA ASP A 6 -25.12 -20.09 -20.26
C ASP A 6 -25.65 -18.65 -20.21
N ASN A 7 -24.93 -17.76 -20.90
CA ASN A 7 -25.24 -16.35 -21.16
C ASN A 7 -25.27 -15.41 -19.91
N PRO A 8 -24.13 -14.78 -19.53
CA PRO A 8 -24.04 -14.00 -18.29
C PRO A 8 -24.60 -12.56 -18.44
N THR A 9 -25.48 -12.16 -17.51
CA THR A 9 -25.83 -10.76 -17.24
C THR A 9 -24.67 -10.04 -16.53
N GLU A 10 -24.69 -8.69 -16.44
CA GLU A 10 -23.63 -7.92 -15.74
C GLU A 10 -23.43 -8.35 -14.27
N GLU A 11 -24.52 -8.70 -13.58
CA GLU A 11 -24.48 -9.24 -12.21
C GLU A 11 -23.75 -10.59 -12.16
N ASN A 12 -23.95 -11.47 -13.15
CA ASN A 12 -23.21 -12.73 -13.29
C ASN A 12 -21.72 -12.51 -13.59
N ILE A 13 -21.36 -11.43 -14.29
CA ILE A 13 -19.95 -11.10 -14.58
C ILE A 13 -19.25 -10.63 -13.31
N GLU A 14 -19.88 -9.75 -12.51
CA GLU A 14 -19.31 -9.30 -11.23
C GLU A 14 -19.14 -10.48 -10.26
N ASP A 15 -20.13 -11.38 -10.19
CA ASP A 15 -20.05 -12.61 -9.39
C ASP A 15 -18.92 -13.54 -9.84
N VAL A 16 -18.76 -13.75 -11.15
CA VAL A 16 -17.64 -14.54 -11.71
C VAL A 16 -16.30 -13.89 -11.40
N MET A 17 -16.19 -12.56 -11.49
CA MET A 17 -14.97 -11.82 -11.16
C MET A 17 -14.63 -11.91 -9.68
N VAL A 18 -15.62 -11.84 -8.79
CA VAL A 18 -15.46 -12.06 -7.34
C VAL A 18 -15.01 -13.49 -7.05
N ILE A 19 -15.60 -14.49 -7.71
CA ILE A 19 -15.21 -15.90 -7.59
C ILE A 19 -13.77 -16.11 -8.06
N LEU A 20 -13.39 -15.60 -9.23
CA LEU A 20 -12.03 -15.68 -9.77
C LEU A 20 -11.02 -15.00 -8.84
N LYS A 21 -11.34 -13.80 -8.35
CA LYS A 21 -10.51 -13.05 -7.40
C LYS A 21 -10.28 -13.82 -6.11
N ASN A 22 -11.32 -14.45 -5.56
CA ASN A 22 -11.24 -15.27 -4.35
C ASN A 22 -10.44 -16.57 -4.56
N CYS A 23 -10.62 -17.22 -5.71
CA CYS A 23 -9.86 -18.40 -6.12
C CYS A 23 -8.36 -18.08 -6.19
N CYS A 24 -7.97 -17.00 -6.89
CA CYS A 24 -6.58 -16.60 -7.03
C CYS A 24 -5.94 -16.16 -5.69
N ARG A 25 -6.68 -15.45 -4.84
CA ARG A 25 -6.15 -14.86 -3.58
C ARG A 25 -5.56 -15.90 -2.64
N THR A 26 -6.18 -17.07 -2.54
CA THR A 26 -5.74 -18.14 -1.61
C THR A 26 -4.88 -19.20 -2.28
N GLN A 27 -4.79 -19.18 -3.61
CA GLN A 27 -4.18 -20.26 -4.38
C GLN A 27 -2.71 -20.47 -4.04
N ARG A 28 -1.91 -19.39 -4.05
CA ARG A 28 -0.48 -19.49 -3.73
C ARG A 28 -0.23 -20.05 -2.34
N HIS A 29 -1.05 -19.67 -1.36
CA HIS A 29 -0.95 -20.18 0.01
C HIS A 29 -1.28 -21.68 0.07
N LYS A 30 -2.38 -22.11 -0.58
CA LYS A 30 -2.78 -23.53 -0.64
C LYS A 30 -1.70 -24.40 -1.30
N LEU A 31 -1.13 -23.93 -2.41
CA LEU A 31 -0.05 -24.62 -3.12
C LEU A 31 1.22 -24.72 -2.27
N ASN A 32 1.65 -23.63 -1.62
CA ASN A 32 2.81 -23.66 -0.73
C ASN A 32 2.57 -24.57 0.49
N LYS A 33 1.37 -24.55 1.07
CA LYS A 33 0.98 -25.44 2.17
C LYS A 33 1.03 -26.91 1.76
N HIS A 34 0.63 -27.23 0.53
CA HIS A 34 0.75 -28.58 -0.03
C HIS A 34 2.20 -28.98 -0.27
N PHE A 35 3.00 -28.10 -0.89
CA PHE A 35 4.43 -28.30 -1.11
C PHE A 35 5.17 -28.64 0.19
N LYS A 36 4.90 -27.91 1.27
CA LYS A 36 5.50 -28.12 2.59
C LYS A 36 5.15 -29.44 3.29
N LYS A 37 4.23 -30.24 2.75
CA LYS A 37 3.94 -31.58 3.29
C LYS A 37 5.01 -32.60 2.94
N PHE A 38 5.81 -32.33 1.91
CA PHE A 38 6.84 -33.24 1.41
C PHE A 38 8.21 -32.76 1.86
N CYS A 39 9.11 -33.72 2.11
CA CYS A 39 10.46 -33.42 2.57
C CYS A 39 11.40 -33.07 1.41
N SER A 40 11.09 -33.49 0.18
CA SER A 40 11.90 -33.25 -1.01
C SER A 40 11.09 -32.57 -2.12
N MET A 41 11.80 -31.81 -2.96
CA MET A 41 11.21 -31.11 -4.11
C MET A 41 10.67 -32.11 -5.13
N GLU A 42 11.41 -33.19 -5.38
CA GLU A 42 11.05 -34.23 -6.35
C GLU A 42 9.77 -34.95 -5.92
N GLU A 43 9.62 -35.21 -4.62
CA GLU A 43 8.39 -35.80 -4.06
C GLU A 43 7.21 -34.83 -4.15
N ALA A 44 7.41 -33.54 -3.91
CA ALA A 44 6.37 -32.52 -4.08
C ALA A 44 5.91 -32.39 -5.54
N ILE A 45 6.84 -32.51 -6.51
CA ILE A 45 6.52 -32.47 -7.95
C ILE A 45 5.71 -33.70 -8.36
N ARG A 46 6.10 -34.90 -7.90
CA ARG A 46 5.34 -36.14 -8.17
C ARG A 46 3.93 -36.08 -7.59
N ASN A 47 3.78 -35.48 -6.41
CA ASN A 47 2.51 -35.35 -5.71
C ASN A 47 1.81 -34.02 -6.02
N LYS A 48 1.55 -33.75 -7.31
CA LYS A 48 0.83 -32.53 -7.74
C LYS A 48 -0.52 -32.42 -7.03
N PRO A 49 -0.87 -31.24 -6.47
CA PRO A 49 -2.20 -31.06 -5.92
C PRO A 49 -3.28 -31.20 -7.01
N SER A 50 -4.38 -31.86 -6.66
CA SER A 50 -5.56 -31.97 -7.51
C SER A 50 -6.34 -30.65 -7.47
N PHE A 51 -5.80 -29.65 -8.16
CA PHE A 51 -6.44 -28.36 -8.38
C PHE A 51 -6.73 -28.21 -9.88
N GLU A 52 -7.95 -27.81 -10.19
CA GLU A 52 -8.43 -27.61 -11.56
C GLU A 52 -7.61 -26.52 -12.27
N GLY A 53 -7.13 -26.81 -13.48
CA GLY A 53 -6.29 -25.89 -14.27
C GLY A 53 -4.80 -25.83 -13.89
N LEU A 54 -4.35 -26.50 -12.82
CA LEU A 54 -2.92 -26.61 -12.52
C LEU A 54 -2.29 -27.75 -13.32
N THR A 55 -1.54 -27.42 -14.38
CA THR A 55 -0.78 -28.39 -15.17
C THR A 55 0.45 -28.91 -14.42
N GLN A 56 0.96 -30.10 -14.78
CA GLN A 56 2.17 -30.67 -14.20
C GLN A 56 3.37 -29.73 -14.38
N LYS A 57 3.56 -29.20 -15.59
CA LYS A 57 4.63 -28.24 -15.92
C LYS A 57 4.57 -26.97 -15.05
N ASN A 58 3.38 -26.43 -14.84
CA ASN A 58 3.21 -25.25 -13.98
C ASN A 58 3.52 -25.58 -12.52
N SER A 59 3.08 -26.74 -12.02
CA SER A 59 3.40 -27.21 -10.67
C SER A 59 4.90 -27.39 -10.46
N GLU A 60 5.58 -28.01 -11.42
CA GLU A 60 7.03 -28.20 -11.40
C GLU A 60 7.77 -26.87 -11.38
N THR A 61 7.39 -25.94 -12.27
CA THR A 61 7.94 -24.58 -12.30
C THR A 61 7.75 -23.87 -10.95
N LEU A 62 6.57 -23.95 -10.34
CA LEU A 62 6.33 -23.32 -9.03
C LEU A 62 7.19 -23.92 -7.93
N CYS A 63 7.38 -25.25 -7.92
CA CYS A 63 8.24 -25.91 -6.94
C CYS A 63 9.69 -25.49 -7.11
N THR A 64 10.21 -25.50 -8.34
CA THR A 64 11.62 -25.23 -8.64
C THR A 64 11.97 -23.74 -8.56
N THR A 65 11.17 -22.86 -9.16
CA THR A 65 11.54 -21.44 -9.33
C THR A 65 11.04 -20.53 -8.22
N LEU A 66 10.07 -20.96 -7.42
CA LEU A 66 9.48 -20.12 -6.37
C LEU A 66 9.61 -20.74 -4.98
N PHE A 67 9.10 -21.96 -4.78
CA PHE A 67 9.03 -22.52 -3.43
C PHE A 67 10.35 -23.07 -2.90
N ASN A 68 11.29 -23.42 -3.78
CA ASN A 68 12.66 -23.83 -3.42
C ASN A 68 13.70 -22.71 -3.62
N ASP A 69 13.29 -21.51 -4.03
CA ASP A 69 14.21 -20.38 -4.21
C ASP A 69 14.70 -19.85 -2.85
N PRO A 70 16.01 -19.85 -2.56
CA PRO A 70 16.57 -19.29 -1.34
C PRO A 70 16.17 -17.82 -1.11
N LYS A 71 16.09 -17.00 -2.17
CA LYS A 71 15.68 -15.60 -2.05
C LYS A 71 14.22 -15.47 -1.63
N TYR A 72 13.35 -16.37 -2.08
CA TYR A 72 11.96 -16.43 -1.66
C TYR A 72 11.85 -16.78 -0.17
N HIS A 73 12.61 -17.78 0.30
CA HIS A 73 12.64 -18.15 1.73
C HIS A 73 13.10 -17.00 2.61
N GLU A 74 14.19 -16.32 2.23
CA GLU A 74 14.72 -15.21 2.99
C GLU A 74 13.69 -14.08 3.12
N ARG A 75 13.05 -13.70 2.00
CA ARG A 75 11.94 -12.73 2.01
C ARG A 75 10.79 -13.15 2.93
N CYS A 76 10.44 -14.43 2.94
CA CYS A 76 9.37 -14.94 3.81
C CYS A 76 9.77 -14.87 5.29
N ASN A 77 11.01 -15.18 5.62
CA ASN A 77 11.55 -15.11 6.98
C ASN A 77 11.59 -13.66 7.49
N ILE A 78 12.10 -12.73 6.68
CA ILE A 78 12.09 -11.30 6.98
C ILE A 78 10.65 -10.81 7.20
N ASN A 79 9.71 -11.17 6.31
CA ASN A 79 8.31 -10.76 6.45
C ASN A 79 7.67 -11.34 7.72
N LYS A 80 8.01 -12.58 8.10
CA LYS A 80 7.53 -13.20 9.35
C LYS A 80 8.06 -12.46 10.57
N GLN A 81 9.35 -12.13 10.59
CA GLN A 81 9.98 -11.34 11.65
C GLN A 81 9.41 -9.91 11.72
N ASN A 82 9.14 -9.28 10.58
CA ASN A 82 8.50 -7.96 10.54
C ASN A 82 7.08 -8.03 11.07
N ARG A 83 6.32 -9.09 10.73
CA ARG A 83 4.97 -9.28 11.24
C ARG A 83 4.95 -9.52 12.75
N SER A 84 5.95 -10.21 13.31
CA SER A 84 6.04 -10.40 14.77
C SER A 84 6.39 -9.12 15.53
N LYS A 85 6.98 -8.12 14.88
CA LYS A 85 7.26 -6.79 15.47
C LYS A 85 6.05 -5.84 15.45
N MET A 86 4.97 -6.23 14.78
CA MET A 86 3.78 -5.38 14.64
C MET A 86 2.95 -5.44 15.93
N THR A 87 2.98 -4.37 16.72
CA THR A 87 2.36 -4.29 18.05
C THR A 87 0.89 -3.87 18.01
N THR A 88 0.46 -3.18 16.95
CA THR A 88 -0.91 -2.70 16.76
C THR A 88 -1.49 -3.21 15.43
N ASN A 89 -2.80 -3.46 15.42
CA ASN A 89 -3.58 -3.85 14.25
C ASN A 89 -4.78 -2.90 14.11
N HIS A 90 -5.27 -2.68 12.89
CA HIS A 90 -6.46 -1.88 12.63
C HIS A 90 -7.54 -2.68 11.89
N LYS A 91 -8.81 -2.25 11.95
CA LYS A 91 -9.94 -2.93 11.29
C LYS A 91 -10.28 -2.43 9.87
N GLN A 92 -9.54 -1.45 9.35
CA GLN A 92 -9.80 -0.83 8.02
C GLN A 92 -9.40 -1.70 6.80
N GLY A 93 -8.89 -2.92 7.01
CA GLY A 93 -8.51 -3.82 5.93
C GLY A 93 -7.39 -3.23 5.04
N SER A 94 -7.58 -3.26 3.73
CA SER A 94 -6.63 -2.69 2.75
C SER A 94 -6.86 -1.21 2.44
N ARG A 95 -7.85 -0.58 3.08
CA ARG A 95 -8.14 0.84 2.89
C ARG A 95 -7.02 1.69 3.49
N SER A 96 -6.58 2.74 2.80
CA SER A 96 -5.61 3.68 3.35
C SER A 96 -6.26 4.52 4.45
N PHE A 97 -5.47 4.98 5.42
CA PHE A 97 -5.98 5.81 6.51
C PHE A 97 -6.50 7.17 6.03
N VAL A 98 -5.94 7.74 4.97
CA VAL A 98 -6.44 8.99 4.36
C VAL A 98 -7.88 8.79 3.85
N VAL A 99 -8.12 7.73 3.09
CA VAL A 99 -9.47 7.42 2.58
C VAL A 99 -10.41 7.04 3.71
N ALA A 100 -9.94 6.25 4.69
CA ALA A 100 -10.76 5.89 5.84
C ALA A 100 -11.16 7.11 6.68
N ARG A 101 -10.25 8.07 6.87
CA ARG A 101 -10.53 9.31 7.61
C ARG A 101 -11.49 10.22 6.86
N HIS A 102 -11.32 10.38 5.55
CA HIS A 102 -12.25 11.14 4.70
C HIS A 102 -13.67 10.55 4.74
N MET A 103 -13.79 9.23 4.61
CA MET A 103 -15.12 8.61 4.66
C MET A 103 -15.76 8.74 6.04
N LEU A 104 -14.96 8.78 7.10
CA LEU A 104 -15.47 9.02 8.45
C LEU A 104 -15.93 10.48 8.63
N SER A 105 -15.25 11.47 8.04
CA SER A 105 -15.71 12.88 8.08
C SER A 105 -17.00 13.13 7.30
N GLU A 106 -17.35 12.25 6.35
CA GLU A 106 -18.61 12.32 5.61
C GLU A 106 -19.80 11.73 6.40
N GLU A 107 -19.55 11.09 7.55
CA GLU A 107 -20.62 10.58 8.41
C GLU A 107 -21.40 11.76 9.05
N PRO A 108 -22.72 11.62 9.27
CA PRO A 108 -23.56 12.70 9.79
C PRO A 108 -23.09 13.31 11.12
N GLU A 109 -22.35 12.53 11.91
CA GLU A 109 -21.81 12.90 13.22
C GLU A 109 -20.71 13.97 13.15
N PHE A 110 -20.04 14.11 11.99
CA PHE A 110 -18.89 15.00 11.82
C PHE A 110 -19.19 16.21 10.92
N GLU A 111 -20.38 16.30 10.31
CA GLU A 111 -20.81 17.43 9.47
C GLU A 111 -19.80 17.89 8.39
N GLY A 112 -18.89 17.02 7.94
CA GLY A 112 -17.84 17.35 6.98
C GLY A 112 -16.55 17.94 7.58
N ASP A 113 -16.46 18.08 8.89
CA ASP A 113 -15.24 18.46 9.59
C ASP A 113 -14.22 17.30 9.61
N GLU A 114 -12.93 17.65 9.57
CA GLU A 114 -11.87 16.66 9.61
C GLU A 114 -11.87 15.91 10.95
N VAL A 115 -11.98 14.59 10.90
CA VAL A 115 -12.00 13.76 12.10
C VAL A 115 -10.65 13.85 12.81
N ASP A 116 -10.71 14.24 14.07
CA ASP A 116 -9.57 14.28 14.97
C ASP A 116 -8.81 12.93 15.00
N ARG A 117 -7.47 12.98 15.08
CA ARG A 117 -6.64 11.77 15.00
C ARG A 117 -6.78 10.85 16.19
N ILE A 118 -7.12 11.34 17.38
CA ILE A 118 -7.38 10.48 18.55
C ILE A 118 -8.68 9.73 18.34
N ASN A 119 -9.74 10.43 17.91
CA ASN A 119 -11.03 9.83 17.57
C ASN A 119 -10.90 8.84 16.41
N PHE A 120 -10.10 9.17 15.39
CA PHE A 120 -9.81 8.27 14.28
C PHE A 120 -9.04 7.02 14.73
N HIS A 121 -8.12 7.14 15.70
CA HIS A 121 -7.42 5.99 16.26
C HIS A 121 -8.39 5.03 16.96
N GLU A 122 -9.31 5.56 17.77
CA GLU A 122 -10.39 4.77 18.38
C GLU A 122 -11.25 4.10 17.30
N HIS A 123 -11.76 4.88 16.33
CA HIS A 123 -12.57 4.34 15.24
C HIS A 123 -11.87 3.20 14.49
N THR A 124 -10.55 3.24 14.34
CA THR A 124 -9.79 2.22 13.59
C THR A 124 -9.31 1.03 14.41
N HIS A 125 -9.29 1.13 15.74
CA HIS A 125 -8.71 0.13 16.65
C HIS A 125 -9.68 -0.40 17.72
N TYR A 126 -10.87 0.18 17.84
CA TYR A 126 -11.94 -0.26 18.74
C TYR A 126 -13.12 -0.81 17.94
N THR A 127 -13.79 -1.83 18.47
CA THR A 127 -15.04 -2.35 17.92
C THR A 127 -16.06 -2.49 19.04
N GLU A 128 -17.22 -1.86 18.89
CA GLU A 128 -18.30 -1.97 19.86
C GLU A 128 -18.66 -3.44 20.14
N GLY A 129 -18.81 -3.76 21.43
CA GLY A 129 -19.04 -5.13 21.91
C GLY A 129 -17.81 -6.06 21.93
N LYS A 130 -16.77 -5.82 21.12
CA LYS A 130 -15.52 -6.61 21.12
C LYS A 130 -14.36 -5.93 21.84
N GLY A 131 -14.42 -4.61 22.01
CA GLY A 131 -13.38 -3.81 22.63
C GLY A 131 -12.23 -3.47 21.67
N TRP A 132 -11.08 -3.15 22.28
CA TRP A 132 -9.84 -2.83 21.58
C TRP A 132 -9.22 -4.06 20.89
N ILE A 133 -8.72 -3.88 19.66
CA ILE A 133 -8.13 -4.97 18.88
C ILE A 133 -6.88 -5.55 19.56
N THR A 134 -6.07 -4.70 20.20
CA THR A 134 -4.91 -5.13 21.00
C THR A 134 -4.80 -4.27 22.26
N PRO A 135 -4.24 -4.81 23.37
CA PRO A 135 -3.97 -4.03 24.58
C PRO A 135 -3.08 -2.81 24.32
N GLN A 136 -2.14 -2.92 23.37
CA GLN A 136 -1.31 -1.78 22.98
C GLN A 136 -2.14 -0.66 22.34
N SER A 137 -3.20 -1.00 21.60
CA SER A 137 -4.05 0.01 20.96
C SER A 137 -4.85 0.80 22.00
N GLU A 138 -5.31 0.12 23.04
CA GLU A 138 -5.95 0.73 24.21
C GLU A 138 -5.00 1.63 24.98
N ASN A 139 -3.82 1.11 25.36
CA ASN A 139 -2.80 1.88 26.07
C ASN A 139 -2.41 3.15 25.29
N ASN A 140 -2.29 3.05 23.97
CA ASN A 140 -2.01 4.20 23.11
C ASN A 140 -3.14 5.24 23.18
N HIS A 141 -4.40 4.82 23.10
CA HIS A 141 -5.54 5.74 23.18
C HIS A 141 -5.63 6.41 24.56
N VAL A 142 -5.50 5.63 25.64
CA VAL A 142 -5.50 6.15 27.02
C VAL A 142 -4.38 7.17 27.24
N GLU A 143 -3.18 6.91 26.71
CA GLU A 143 -2.06 7.84 26.81
C GLU A 143 -2.30 9.12 25.99
N MET A 144 -2.90 9.03 24.80
CA MET A 144 -3.30 10.22 24.02
C MET A 144 -4.32 11.07 24.77
N GLU A 145 -5.33 10.42 25.32
CA GLU A 145 -6.41 11.07 26.06
C GLU A 145 -5.89 11.79 27.31
N LYS A 146 -5.00 11.12 28.05
CA LYS A 146 -4.32 11.71 29.19
C LYS A 146 -3.56 12.98 28.80
N ARG A 147 -2.80 12.95 27.71
CA ARG A 147 -2.04 14.13 27.23
C ARG A 147 -2.94 15.26 26.78
N ARG A 148 -4.10 14.94 26.19
CA ARG A 148 -5.13 15.94 25.83
C ARG A 148 -5.65 16.64 27.09
N ILE A 149 -6.10 15.87 28.08
CA ILE A 149 -6.62 16.41 29.36
C ILE A 149 -5.54 17.22 30.10
N ASP A 150 -4.28 16.75 30.11
CA ASP A 150 -3.17 17.45 30.74
C ASP A 150 -2.86 18.80 30.06
N ALA A 151 -3.05 18.92 28.75
CA ALA A 151 -2.87 20.17 28.00
C ALA A 151 -4.04 21.15 28.27
N GLU A 152 -5.27 20.64 28.25
CA GLU A 152 -6.48 21.41 28.57
C GLU A 152 -6.42 21.97 30.01
N THR A 153 -6.00 21.15 30.97
CA THR A 153 -5.86 21.56 32.38
C THR A 153 -4.82 22.68 32.57
N ARG A 154 -3.79 22.71 31.72
CA ARG A 154 -2.77 23.78 31.72
C ARG A 154 -3.21 25.03 30.96
N GLY A 155 -4.37 25.02 30.31
CA GLY A 155 -4.85 26.11 29.46
C GLY A 155 -4.03 26.29 28.18
N GLU A 156 -3.31 25.24 27.75
CA GLU A 156 -2.53 25.23 26.52
C GLU A 156 -3.43 24.89 25.32
N THR A 157 -3.09 25.38 24.13
CA THR A 157 -3.76 24.96 22.89
C THR A 157 -3.46 23.48 22.62
N VAL A 158 -4.49 22.66 22.51
CA VAL A 158 -4.35 21.21 22.23
C VAL A 158 -3.95 21.00 20.78
N ASP A 159 -2.72 20.52 20.55
CA ASP A 159 -2.24 20.04 19.26
C ASP A 159 -2.37 18.52 19.21
N VAL A 160 -3.50 18.04 18.67
CA VAL A 160 -3.80 16.61 18.65
C VAL A 160 -2.86 15.83 17.73
N ASP A 161 -2.49 16.40 16.59
CA ASP A 161 -1.53 15.80 15.66
C ASP A 161 -0.21 15.46 16.37
N LYS A 162 0.30 16.41 17.16
CA LYS A 162 1.52 16.24 17.95
C LYS A 162 1.35 15.21 19.06
N ILE A 163 0.22 15.21 19.76
CA ILE A 163 -0.07 14.19 20.79
C ILE A 163 -0.02 12.79 20.17
N VAL A 164 -0.71 12.58 19.05
CA VAL A 164 -0.73 11.27 18.38
C VAL A 164 0.65 10.88 17.87
N ASP A 165 1.40 11.82 17.28
CA ASP A 165 2.78 11.58 16.84
C ASP A 165 3.72 11.21 17.97
N ASP A 166 3.57 11.83 19.14
CA ASP A 166 4.41 11.57 20.31
C ASP A 166 4.06 10.25 20.99
N VAL A 167 2.83 9.74 20.82
CA VAL A 167 2.39 8.44 21.37
C VAL A 167 2.66 7.29 20.40
N LEU A 168 2.25 7.42 19.13
CA LEU A 168 2.42 6.37 18.12
C LEU A 168 3.82 6.37 17.49
N GLY A 169 4.57 7.45 17.68
CA GLY A 169 5.85 7.70 17.04
C GLY A 169 5.71 8.33 15.66
N LYS A 170 6.66 9.21 15.34
CA LYS A 170 6.82 9.76 14.00
C LYS A 170 7.51 8.73 13.12
N ARG A 171 6.93 8.42 11.96
CA ARG A 171 7.60 7.58 10.96
C ARG A 171 8.30 8.51 9.95
N PRO A 172 9.65 8.56 9.90
CA PRO A 172 10.39 9.58 9.16
C PRO A 172 10.43 9.38 7.63
N SER A 173 9.36 8.88 7.02
CA SER A 173 9.30 8.67 5.56
C SER A 173 7.89 8.63 5.01
N TYR A 174 7.73 9.24 3.84
CA TYR A 174 6.61 9.04 2.93
C TYR A 174 6.50 7.54 2.59
N LYS A 175 5.38 6.92 2.96
CA LYS A 175 5.07 5.56 2.51
C LYS A 175 4.64 5.64 1.04
N VAL A 176 5.49 5.15 0.14
CA VAL A 176 5.08 4.84 -1.23
C VAL A 176 3.86 3.91 -1.16
N GLY A 177 2.72 4.35 -1.70
CA GLY A 177 1.47 3.58 -1.72
C GLY A 177 0.31 4.11 -0.86
N LEU A 178 0.37 5.36 -0.36
CA LEU A 178 -0.73 5.98 0.41
C LEU A 178 -1.74 6.80 -0.43
N GLY A 179 -1.79 6.58 -1.75
CA GLY A 179 -2.67 7.32 -2.67
C GLY A 179 -2.11 8.68 -3.11
N TYR A 180 -2.81 9.33 -4.04
CA TYR A 180 -2.50 10.68 -4.52
C TYR A 180 -2.84 11.70 -3.43
N GLY A 181 -1.83 12.13 -2.68
CA GLY A 181 -1.88 13.29 -1.80
C GLY A 181 -0.70 14.23 -2.12
N PRO A 182 -0.78 15.52 -1.73
CA PRO A 182 0.30 16.48 -1.98
C PRO A 182 1.63 15.95 -1.47
N GLN A 183 2.60 15.78 -2.38
CA GLN A 183 3.93 15.32 -2.02
C GLN A 183 4.65 16.44 -1.26
N PRO A 184 5.26 16.18 -0.10
CA PRO A 184 6.19 17.13 0.49
C PRO A 184 7.38 17.30 -0.47
N ASN A 185 7.86 18.53 -0.62
CA ASN A 185 9.05 18.83 -1.43
C ASN A 185 10.21 17.99 -0.92
N LYS A 186 10.61 16.98 -1.71
CA LYS A 186 11.77 16.14 -1.38
C LYS A 186 12.99 17.03 -1.30
N SER A 187 13.69 16.98 -0.17
CA SER A 187 14.98 17.63 0.01
C SER A 187 15.98 17.17 -1.07
N SER A 188 16.10 18.00 -2.11
CA SER A 188 17.33 18.60 -2.63
C SER A 188 18.57 17.69 -2.78
N SER A 189 18.51 16.74 -3.71
CA SER A 189 19.72 16.36 -4.48
C SER A 189 19.36 15.97 -5.91
N GLY A 190 18.34 15.13 -6.09
CA GLY A 190 17.87 14.76 -7.44
C GLY A 190 17.23 15.93 -8.21
N THR A 191 16.50 16.81 -7.54
CA THR A 191 15.83 17.96 -8.17
C THR A 191 16.84 18.97 -8.74
N ARG A 192 17.97 19.19 -8.06
CA ARG A 192 19.02 20.11 -8.54
C ARG A 192 19.66 19.62 -9.83
N ILE A 193 20.00 18.33 -9.89
CA ILE A 193 20.56 17.71 -11.10
C ILE A 193 19.57 17.81 -12.25
N LEU A 194 18.30 17.47 -12.02
CA LEU A 194 17.25 17.59 -13.04
C LEU A 194 17.06 19.04 -13.50
N GLN A 195 17.12 20.01 -12.59
CA GLN A 195 16.95 21.43 -12.91
C GLN A 195 18.16 21.99 -13.68
N GLU A 196 19.38 21.55 -13.36
CA GLU A 196 20.59 21.85 -14.11
C GLU A 196 20.52 21.24 -15.53
N THR A 197 20.10 19.97 -15.64
CA THR A 197 19.90 19.31 -16.95
C THR A 197 18.83 19.99 -17.79
N LEU A 198 17.71 20.42 -17.18
CA LEU A 198 16.65 21.16 -17.90
C LEU A 198 17.16 22.49 -18.44
N LYS A 199 17.88 23.27 -17.62
CA LYS A 199 18.47 24.54 -18.06
C LYS A 199 19.45 24.36 -19.22
N GLU A 200 20.23 23.29 -19.19
CA GLU A 200 21.18 22.97 -20.25
C GLU A 200 20.47 22.59 -21.57
N LYS A 201 19.38 21.81 -21.48
CA LYS A 201 18.55 21.46 -22.64
C LYS A 201 17.75 22.65 -23.19
N ASP A 202 17.30 23.56 -22.34
CA ASP A 202 16.62 24.79 -22.77
C ASP A 202 17.58 25.72 -23.52
N LYS A 203 18.83 25.80 -23.08
CA LYS A 203 19.88 26.56 -23.76
C LYS A 203 20.20 25.98 -25.13
N GLU A 204 20.39 24.66 -25.22
CA GLU A 204 20.62 23.95 -26.49
C GLU A 204 19.45 24.13 -27.47
N CYS A 205 18.20 24.08 -26.97
CA CYS A 205 17.01 24.36 -27.79
C CYS A 205 16.96 25.80 -28.31
N ALA A 206 17.44 26.78 -27.53
CA ALA A 206 17.48 28.17 -27.96
C ALA A 206 18.53 28.39 -29.05
N GLU A 207 19.73 27.83 -28.88
CA GLU A 207 20.83 27.90 -29.84
C GLU A 207 20.41 27.28 -31.20
N LEU A 208 19.78 26.10 -31.17
CA LEU A 208 19.26 25.46 -32.39
C LEU A 208 18.15 26.26 -33.09
N ARG A 209 17.35 27.02 -32.33
CA ARG A 209 16.31 27.89 -32.90
C ARG A 209 16.92 29.10 -33.59
N GLU A 210 17.97 29.70 -33.01
CA GLU A 210 18.70 30.80 -33.61
C GLU A 210 19.43 30.36 -34.88
N GLU A 211 20.10 29.20 -34.85
CA GLU A 211 20.77 28.62 -36.03
C GLU A 211 19.78 28.34 -37.17
N ARG A 212 18.62 27.77 -36.84
CA ARG A 212 17.55 27.54 -37.82
C ARG A 212 17.00 28.84 -38.39
N ALA A 213 16.87 29.89 -37.59
CA ALA A 213 16.40 31.19 -38.05
C ALA A 213 17.41 31.84 -39.01
N ALA A 214 18.70 31.79 -38.69
CA ALA A 214 19.77 32.31 -39.55
C ALA A 214 19.82 31.59 -40.90
N LEU A 215 19.71 30.25 -40.92
CA LEU A 215 19.65 29.47 -42.16
C LEU A 215 18.40 29.81 -43.02
N MET A 216 17.27 30.09 -42.38
CA MET A 216 16.07 30.53 -43.11
C MET A 216 16.24 31.94 -43.71
N GLU A 217 16.94 32.85 -43.03
CA GLU A 217 17.25 34.17 -43.58
C GLU A 217 18.23 34.09 -44.76
N GLU A 218 19.27 33.27 -44.67
CA GLU A 218 20.21 33.05 -45.79
C GLU A 218 19.52 32.43 -47.02
N MET A 219 18.65 31.45 -46.81
CA MET A 219 17.84 30.86 -47.88
C MET A 219 16.87 31.84 -48.55
N ASN A 220 16.37 32.82 -47.80
CA ASN A 220 15.47 33.84 -48.33
C ASN A 220 16.23 34.98 -49.03
N ALA A 221 17.50 35.20 -48.70
CA ALA A 221 18.37 36.18 -49.36
C ALA A 221 18.98 35.66 -50.69
N THR A 222 18.93 34.35 -50.95
CA THR A 222 19.45 33.71 -52.19
C THR A 222 18.38 33.44 -53.26
N LYS A 223 17.14 33.89 -53.04
CA LYS A 223 16.06 33.91 -54.05
C LYS A 223 15.88 35.30 -54.63
#